data_AF-A0A815V1P6-F1
#
_entry.id   AF-A0A815V1P6-F1
#
_cell.length_a   1.000
_cell.length_b   1.000
_cell.length_c   1.000
_cell.angle_alpha   90.00
_cell.angle_beta   90.00
_cell.angle_gamma   90.00
#
_symmetry.space_group_name_H-M   'P 1'
#
loop_
_entity.id
_entity.type
_entity.pdbx_description
1 polymer ?
#
loop_
_entity_poly.entity_id
_entity_poly.type
_entity_poly.pdbx_seq_one_letter_code
_entity_poly.pdbx_strand_id
1 'polypeptide(L)' 'KNNSTLISKRARTAYTSSQLVELEKEFLYSKYLNRPRRIELAQTLCLSERQVVELICIFI' A
#
# COMPACT_ATOMS: atom_id res chain seq x y z
N LYS A 1 -17.90 -29.48 12.64
CA LYS A 1 -17.91 -28.85 11.30
C LYS A 1 -16.67 -27.96 11.18
N ASN A 2 -15.64 -28.51 10.53
CA ASN A 2 -14.47 -27.91 9.88
C ASN A 2 -13.70 -26.75 10.54
N ASN A 3 -12.53 -27.13 11.05
CA ASN A 3 -11.34 -26.29 11.16
C ASN A 3 -11.06 -25.57 9.84
N SER A 4 -10.94 -24.25 9.88
CA SER A 4 -10.22 -23.50 8.85
C SER A 4 -9.50 -22.35 9.54
N THR A 5 -8.34 -22.67 10.09
CA THR A 5 -7.21 -21.78 10.28
C THR A 5 -6.98 -21.02 8.96
N LEU A 6 -7.63 -19.87 8.78
CA LEU A 6 -7.41 -19.04 7.59
C LEU A 6 -6.14 -18.24 7.80
N ILE A 7 -5.03 -18.95 7.68
CA ILE A 7 -3.85 -18.52 6.93
C ILE A 7 -3.65 -17.00 7.00
N SER A 8 -3.26 -16.55 8.20
CA SER A 8 -2.44 -15.34 8.37
C SER A 8 -1.02 -15.66 7.84
N LYS A 9 -0.93 -16.04 6.57
CA LYS A 9 0.32 -16.07 5.81
C LYS A 9 0.20 -14.91 4.86
N ARG A 10 0.73 -13.75 5.28
CA ARG A 10 1.10 -12.59 4.43
C ARG A 10 0.46 -12.67 3.04
N ALA A 11 -0.87 -12.49 2.97
CA ALA A 11 -1.57 -12.62 1.72
C ALA A 11 -0.90 -11.61 0.78
N ARG A 12 -0.45 -12.05 -0.41
CA ARG A 12 -0.11 -11.12 -1.49
C ARG A 12 -1.36 -10.26 -1.65
N THR A 13 -1.34 -9.09 -1.03
CA THR A 13 -2.51 -8.23 -0.97
C THR A 13 -2.67 -7.78 -2.41
N ALA A 14 -3.70 -8.27 -3.08
CA ALA A 14 -3.97 -7.86 -4.45
C ALA A 14 -4.43 -6.41 -4.37
N TYR A 15 -3.52 -5.48 -4.67
CA TYR A 15 -3.83 -4.06 -4.75
C TYR A 15 -4.68 -3.81 -6.00
N THR A 16 -5.64 -2.91 -5.89
CA THR A 16 -6.47 -2.53 -7.03
C THR A 16 -5.65 -1.70 -8.00
N SER A 17 -6.02 -1.71 -9.28
CA SER A 17 -5.37 -0.86 -10.30
C SER A 17 -5.38 0.61 -9.88
N SER A 18 -6.45 1.08 -9.25
CA SER A 18 -6.52 2.45 -8.74
C SER A 18 -5.48 2.74 -7.66
N GLN A 19 -5.24 1.79 -6.73
CA GLN A 19 -4.21 1.97 -5.70
C GLN A 19 -2.81 2.11 -6.30
N LEU A 20 -2.49 1.29 -7.31
CA LEU A 20 -1.20 1.36 -7.99
C LEU A 20 -1.03 2.69 -8.73
N VAL A 21 -2.05 3.13 -9.47
CA VAL A 21 -2.03 4.39 -10.22
C VAL A 21 -1.83 5.60 -9.30
N GLU A 22 -2.49 5.65 -8.15
CA GLU A 22 -2.31 6.75 -7.20
C GLU A 22 -0.89 6.76 -6.58
N LEU A 23 -0.32 5.58 -6.29
CA LEU A 23 1.06 5.47 -5.80
C LEU A 23 2.09 5.88 -6.88
N GLU A 24 1.88 5.52 -8.14
CA GLU A 24 2.71 5.95 -9.27
C GLU A 24 2.65 7.46 -9.48
N LYS A 25 1.46 8.06 -9.43
CA LYS A 25 1.29 9.52 -9.51
C LYS A 25 2.06 10.23 -8.41
N GLU A 26 1.98 9.74 -7.18
CA GLU A 26 2.74 10.30 -6.06
C GLU A 26 4.24 10.16 -6.25
N PHE A 27 4.73 9.04 -6.78
CA PHE A 27 6.14 8.86 -7.10
C PHE A 27 6.63 9.78 -8.23
N LEU A 28 5.77 10.11 -9.19
CA LEU A 28 6.08 11.09 -10.23
C LEU A 28 6.10 12.51 -9.67
N TYR A 29 5.24 12.81 -8.68
CA TYR A 29 5.19 14.11 -8.00
C TYR A 29 6.36 14.32 -7.02
N SER A 30 6.66 13.31 -6.19
CA SER A 30 7.74 13.32 -5.21
C SER A 30 8.37 11.95 -5.08
N LYS A 31 9.67 11.85 -5.37
CA LYS A 31 10.46 10.62 -5.22
C LYS A 31 10.57 10.15 -3.76
N TYR A 32 10.26 11.02 -2.79
CA TYR A 32 10.30 10.72 -1.37
C TYR A 32 8.99 11.15 -0.69
N LEU A 33 8.39 10.25 0.07
CA LEU A 33 7.22 10.58 0.88
C LEU A 33 7.63 11.17 2.23
N ASN A 34 7.02 12.31 2.57
CA ASN A 34 7.02 12.83 3.93
C ASN A 34 5.95 12.10 4.78
N ARG A 35 6.10 12.18 6.11
CA ARG A 35 5.16 11.56 7.07
C ARG A 35 3.69 11.95 6.84
N PRO A 36 3.32 13.24 6.68
CA PRO A 36 1.90 13.59 6.50
C PRO A 36 1.33 13.02 5.20
N ARG A 37 2.07 13.06 4.08
CA ARG A 37 1.57 12.51 2.81
C ARG A 37 1.38 11.00 2.88
N ARG A 38 2.25 10.29 3.57
CA ARG A 38 2.09 8.85 3.79
C ARG A 38 0.81 8.52 4.57
N ILE A 39 0.46 9.31 5.57
CA ILE A 39 -0.78 9.13 6.35
C ILE A 39 -2.00 9.38 5.44
N GLU A 40 -1.98 10.44 4.65
CA GLU A 40 -3.06 10.74 3.69
C GLU A 40 -3.24 9.62 2.66
N LEU A 41 -2.15 9.11 2.09
CA LEU A 41 -2.19 7.99 1.13
C LEU A 41 -2.67 6.70 1.78
N ALA A 42 -2.21 6.40 2.99
CA ALA A 42 -2.66 5.25 3.76
C ALA A 42 -4.18 5.30 4.00
N GLN A 43 -4.70 6.46 4.39
CA GLN A 43 -6.14 6.67 4.59
C GLN A 43 -6.93 6.58 3.28
N THR A 44 -6.45 7.23 2.22
CA THR A 44 -7.12 7.29 0.91
C THR A 44 -7.17 5.92 0.25
N LEU A 45 -6.08 5.16 0.33
CA LEU A 45 -5.95 3.84 -0.30
C LEU A 45 -6.42 2.70 0.61
N CYS A 46 -6.82 3.02 1.85
CA CYS A 46 -7.13 2.04 2.90
C CYS A 46 -6.00 1.01 3.11
N LEU A 47 -4.76 1.51 3.10
CA LEU A 47 -3.54 0.73 3.34
C LEU A 47 -2.89 1.17 4.65
N SER A 48 -2.02 0.34 5.22
CA SER A 48 -1.17 0.80 6.33
C SER A 48 -0.03 1.69 5.82
N GLU A 49 0.42 2.62 6.65
CA GLU A 49 1.62 3.44 6.34
C GLU A 49 2.81 2.58 5.91
N ARG A 50 3.00 1.43 6.58
CA ARG A 50 4.05 0.48 6.23
C ARG A 50 3.88 -0.09 4.82
N GLN A 51 2.67 -0.48 4.43
CA GLN A 51 2.41 -0.97 3.07
C GLN A 51 2.63 0.12 2.03
N VAL A 52 2.27 1.38 2.33
CA VAL A 52 2.54 2.51 1.43
C VAL A 52 4.04 2.70 1.19
N VAL A 53 4.87 2.58 2.25
CA VAL A 53 6.34 2.63 2.09
C VAL A 53 6.86 1.42 1.33
N GLU A 54 6.40 0.20 1.68
CA GLU A 54 6.83 -1.02 0.99
C GLU A 54 6.45 -0.98 -0.50
N LEU A 55 5.29 -0.42 -0.87
CA LEU A 55 4.87 -0.30 -2.26
C LEU A 55 5.60 0.80 -3.02
N ILE A 56 5.79 1.99 -2.44
CA ILE A 56 6.52 3.06 -3.12
C ILE A 56 8.00 2.71 -3.30
N CYS A 57 8.61 1.98 -2.36
CA CYS A 57 9.96 1.45 -2.54
C CYS A 57 10.08 0.40 -3.65
N ILE A 58 8.99 -0.22 -4.12
CA ILE A 58 9.01 -1.08 -5.31
C ILE A 58 9.08 -0.23 -6.60
N PHE A 59 8.60 1.02 -6.56
CA PHE A 59 8.60 1.94 -7.69
C PHE A 59 9.84 2.87 -7.76
N ILE A 60 10.57 3.06 -6.64
CA ILE A 60 11.89 3.73 -6.59
C ILE A 60 12.97 2.78 -7.12
#